data_AF-A0A395IL66-F1
#
_entry.id   AF-A0A395IL66-F1
#
_cell.length_a   1.000
_cell.length_b   1.000
_cell.length_c   1.000
_cell.angle_alpha   90.00
_cell.angle_beta   90.00
_cell.angle_gamma   90.00
#
_symmetry.space_group_name_H-M   'P 1'
#
loop_
_entity.id
_entity.type
_entity.pdbx_description
1 polymer ?
#
loop_
_entity_poly.entity_id
_entity_poly.type
_entity_poly.pdbx_seq_one_letter_code
_entity_poly.pdbx_strand_id
1 'polypeptide(L)'
;MASHTPITNSDKKHSPKRKVFTGTFIQSKSLGELEIWRDTCVCVDEEGVIVKIAGVRGEQDVRECVEGLGWDSEEVGFEGSGGGLGERFFFPGFVDTHIHAPQYPNSGLFGSSTLLNWLNTYTFPSNPRSPPSPKPTPSTPA
;
A
#
# COMPACT_ATOMS: atom_id res chain seq x y z
N MET A 1 -27.61 -38.10 -13.76
CA MET A 1 -26.79 -38.19 -12.54
C MET A 1 -25.45 -37.55 -12.87
N ALA A 2 -25.28 -36.26 -12.58
CA ALA A 2 -24.01 -35.57 -12.78
C ALA A 2 -23.18 -35.73 -11.51
N SER A 3 -22.07 -36.44 -11.61
CA SER A 3 -21.08 -36.60 -10.54
C SER A 3 -20.35 -35.28 -10.33
N HIS A 4 -20.68 -34.57 -9.26
CA HIS A 4 -19.87 -33.46 -8.78
C HIS A 4 -18.63 -34.00 -8.08
N THR A 5 -17.49 -33.96 -8.76
CA THR A 5 -16.17 -34.09 -8.14
C THR A 5 -15.82 -32.76 -7.48
N PRO A 6 -15.44 -32.69 -6.20
CA PRO A 6 -15.02 -31.45 -5.58
C PRO A 6 -13.70 -30.98 -6.20
N ILE A 7 -13.65 -29.72 -6.64
CA ILE A 7 -12.39 -29.05 -6.95
C ILE A 7 -11.68 -28.82 -5.62
N THR A 8 -10.64 -29.62 -5.33
CA THR A 8 -9.74 -29.32 -4.22
C THR A 8 -8.97 -28.07 -4.59
N ASN A 9 -9.30 -26.95 -3.95
CA ASN A 9 -8.54 -25.73 -4.08
C ASN A 9 -7.20 -25.91 -3.32
N SER A 10 -6.27 -26.63 -3.94
CA SER A 10 -4.87 -26.67 -3.54
C SER A 10 -4.10 -25.61 -4.34
N ASP A 11 -4.62 -24.38 -4.36
CA ASP A 11 -3.88 -23.24 -4.89
C ASP A 11 -2.86 -22.82 -3.84
N LYS A 12 -1.62 -23.24 -4.11
CA LYS A 12 -0.35 -22.93 -3.46
C LYS A 12 -0.43 -21.61 -2.68
N LYS A 13 -0.57 -21.72 -1.35
CA LYS A 13 -0.20 -20.65 -0.43
C LYS A 13 1.29 -20.43 -0.63
N HIS A 14 1.66 -19.43 -1.45
CA HIS A 14 3.05 -19.01 -1.58
C HIS A 14 3.46 -18.61 -0.16
N SER A 15 4.25 -19.43 0.51
CA SER A 15 4.79 -19.07 1.81
C SER A 15 5.55 -17.76 1.61
N PRO A 16 5.31 -16.75 2.45
CA PRO A 16 6.07 -15.51 2.37
C PRO A 16 7.54 -15.86 2.61
N LYS A 17 8.31 -15.99 1.52
CA LYS A 17 9.75 -16.20 1.61
C LYS A 17 10.37 -14.97 2.28
N ARG A 18 11.33 -15.21 3.17
CA ARG A 18 12.19 -14.16 3.74
C ARG A 18 12.71 -13.27 2.62
N LYS A 19 12.77 -11.97 2.87
CA LYS A 19 13.18 -11.00 1.86
C LYS A 19 14.35 -10.18 2.33
N VAL A 20 15.21 -9.83 1.37
CA VAL A 20 16.28 -8.87 1.57
C VAL A 20 16.17 -7.79 0.51
N PHE A 21 15.90 -6.58 0.98
CA PHE A 21 15.82 -5.40 0.13
C PHE A 21 17.16 -4.68 0.16
N THR A 22 17.73 -4.33 -0.98
CA THR A 22 18.98 -3.58 -1.06
C THR A 22 18.81 -2.28 -1.84
N GLY A 23 19.33 -1.18 -1.31
CA GLY A 23 19.25 0.12 -1.98
C GLY A 23 19.29 1.30 -1.01
N THR A 24 18.67 2.40 -1.46
CA THR A 24 18.49 3.60 -0.63
C THR A 24 17.15 3.53 0.09
N PHE A 25 17.14 3.78 1.40
CA PHE A 25 15.94 3.87 2.23
C PHE A 25 15.85 5.28 2.80
N ILE A 26 14.69 5.89 2.63
CA ILE A 26 14.40 7.22 3.14
C ILE A 26 13.26 7.10 4.14
N GLN A 27 13.39 7.73 5.31
CA GLN A 27 12.32 7.75 6.30
C GLN A 27 12.30 9.06 7.09
N SER A 28 11.15 9.36 7.68
CA SER A 28 11.02 10.46 8.64
C SER A 28 11.34 9.94 10.04
N LYS A 29 12.46 10.38 10.62
CA LYS A 29 12.87 9.95 11.96
C LYS A 29 12.13 10.71 13.05
N SER A 30 11.84 11.99 12.82
CA SER A 30 11.06 12.84 13.70
C SER A 30 10.37 13.95 12.90
N LEU A 31 9.58 14.79 13.57
CA LEU A 31 8.93 15.94 12.93
C LEU A 31 10.02 16.92 12.42
N GLY A 32 10.21 16.95 11.10
CA GLY A 32 11.19 17.83 10.44
C GLY A 32 12.57 17.20 10.20
N GLU A 33 12.79 15.94 10.59
CA GLU A 33 14.05 15.22 10.34
C GLU A 33 13.84 14.08 9.33
N LEU A 34 14.53 14.17 8.19
CA LEU A 34 14.56 13.14 7.16
C LEU A 34 15.88 12.37 7.26
N GLU A 35 15.79 11.06 7.38
CA GLU A 35 16.93 10.15 7.41
C GLU A 35 17.06 9.41 6.08
N ILE A 36 18.28 9.35 5.54
CA ILE A 36 18.60 8.74 4.25
C ILE A 36 19.71 7.71 4.46
N TRP A 37 19.36 6.43 4.41
CA TRP A 37 20.30 5.33 4.42
C TRP A 37 20.63 4.90 3.00
N ARG A 38 21.86 5.20 2.56
CA ARG A 38 22.39 4.74 1.27
C ARG A 38 23.05 3.39 1.43
N ASP A 39 23.15 2.65 0.34
CA ASP A 39 23.86 1.37 0.27
C ASP A 39 23.52 0.48 1.48
N THR A 40 22.24 0.20 1.65
CA THR A 40 21.70 -0.47 2.85
C THR A 40 20.97 -1.73 2.45
N CYS A 41 21.04 -2.77 3.30
CA CYS A 41 20.15 -3.92 3.24
C CYS A 41 19.13 -3.89 4.38
N VAL A 42 17.88 -4.22 4.07
CA VAL A 42 16.80 -4.42 5.03
C VAL A 42 16.30 -5.86 4.90
N CYS A 43 16.45 -6.63 5.97
CA CYS A 43 16.03 -8.02 6.04
C CYS A 43 14.64 -8.11 6.68
N VAL A 44 13.73 -8.81 6.01
CA VAL A 44 12.34 -9.02 6.40
C VAL A 44 12.08 -10.51 6.53
N ASP A 45 11.53 -10.94 7.66
CA ASP A 45 11.20 -12.34 7.92
C ASP A 45 9.92 -12.80 7.19
N GLU A 46 9.47 -14.02 7.47
CA GLU A 46 8.31 -14.63 6.83
C GLU A 46 6.99 -13.99 7.30
N GLU A 47 7.00 -13.35 8.46
CA GLU A 47 5.89 -12.62 9.05
C GLU A 47 5.77 -11.19 8.51
N GLY A 48 6.73 -10.74 7.71
CA GLY A 48 6.78 -9.39 7.16
C GLY A 48 7.37 -8.36 8.12
N VAL A 49 8.11 -8.79 9.15
CA VAL A 49 8.75 -7.94 10.14
C VAL A 49 10.18 -7.61 9.72
N ILE A 50 10.56 -6.34 9.86
CA ILE A 50 11.96 -5.93 9.66
C ILE A 50 12.79 -6.44 10.84
N VAL A 51 13.70 -7.37 10.58
CA VAL A 51 14.54 -8.01 11.61
C VAL A 51 15.98 -7.49 11.63
N LYS A 52 16.44 -6.87 10.54
CA LYS A 52 17.78 -6.30 10.44
C LYS A 52 17.84 -5.18 9.42
N ILE A 53 18.61 -4.14 9.75
CA ILE A 53 18.96 -3.02 8.87
C ILE A 53 20.47 -2.84 9.00
N ALA A 54 21.19 -2.84 7.88
CA ALA A 54 22.65 -2.71 7.88
C ALA A 54 23.16 -2.02 6.62
N GLY A 55 24.20 -1.20 6.76
CA GLY A 55 24.95 -0.66 5.62
C GLY A 55 25.77 -1.77 4.95
N VAL A 56 25.81 -1.76 3.62
CA VAL A 56 26.47 -2.77 2.78
C VAL A 56 27.26 -2.10 1.67
N ARG A 57 28.45 -2.60 1.36
CA ARG A 57 29.32 -2.08 0.29
C ARG A 57 29.29 -2.95 -0.97
N GLY A 58 28.62 -4.09 -0.91
CA GLY A 58 28.52 -5.05 -1.99
C GLY A 58 27.81 -6.33 -1.56
N GLU A 59 27.74 -7.29 -2.47
CA GLU A 59 27.02 -8.55 -2.27
C GLU A 59 27.55 -9.39 -1.10
N GLN A 60 28.84 -9.27 -0.78
CA GLN A 60 29.43 -9.97 0.35
C GLN A 60 28.85 -9.49 1.68
N ASP A 61 28.79 -8.18 1.91
CA ASP A 61 28.22 -7.61 3.14
C ASP A 61 26.73 -8.02 3.29
N VAL A 62 26.00 -8.13 2.17
CA VAL A 62 24.61 -8.63 2.15
C VAL A 62 24.55 -10.11 2.55
N ARG A 63 25.43 -10.94 1.99
CA ARG A 63 25.50 -12.37 2.32
C ARG A 63 25.81 -12.59 3.80
N GLU A 64 26.80 -11.87 4.34
CA GLU A 64 27.14 -11.90 5.76
C GLU A 64 25.96 -11.46 6.64
N CYS A 65 25.14 -10.50 6.16
CA CYS A 65 23.93 -10.11 6.87
C CYS A 65 22.90 -11.23 6.95
N VAL A 66 22.70 -11.99 5.87
CA VAL A 66 21.77 -13.13 5.77
C VAL A 66 22.27 -14.33 6.58
N GLU A 67 23.55 -14.69 6.42
CA GLU A 67 24.18 -15.78 7.17
C GLU A 67 24.15 -15.52 8.68
N GLY A 68 24.38 -14.26 9.10
CA GLY A 68 24.28 -13.85 10.50
C GLY A 68 22.87 -13.94 11.09
N LEU A 69 21.82 -14.10 10.27
CA LEU A 69 20.45 -14.40 10.70
C LEU A 69 20.13 -15.90 10.70
N GLY A 70 21.09 -16.76 10.29
CA GLY A 70 20.91 -18.19 10.16
C GLY A 70 20.00 -18.57 8.98
N TRP A 71 19.90 -17.70 7.98
CA TRP A 71 19.04 -17.91 6.82
C TRP A 71 19.82 -18.55 5.68
N ASP A 72 19.19 -19.49 4.97
CA ASP A 72 19.73 -20.02 3.72
C ASP A 72 19.45 -19.04 2.57
N SER A 73 20.50 -18.74 1.80
CA SER A 73 20.41 -17.87 0.63
C SER A 73 19.43 -18.36 -0.45
N GLU A 74 19.15 -19.66 -0.54
CA GLU A 74 18.21 -20.23 -1.51
C GLU A 74 16.73 -19.98 -1.15
N GLU A 75 16.47 -19.68 0.13
CA GLU A 75 15.13 -19.42 0.67
C GLU A 75 14.79 -17.92 0.74
N VAL A 76 15.74 -17.06 0.35
CA VAL A 76 15.63 -15.60 0.45
C VAL A 76 15.36 -14.97 -0.92
N GLY A 77 14.30 -14.15 -0.99
CA GLY A 77 14.07 -13.26 -2.13
C GLY A 77 14.92 -12.00 -2.02
N PHE A 78 15.80 -11.76 -3.01
CA PHE A 78 16.57 -10.52 -3.09
C PHE A 78 15.86 -9.51 -3.99
N GLU A 79 15.53 -8.35 -3.43
CA GLU A 79 14.91 -7.24 -4.16
C GLU A 79 15.86 -6.03 -4.11
N GLY A 80 16.61 -5.85 -5.20
CA GLY A 80 17.51 -4.71 -5.34
C GLY A 80 16.82 -3.54 -6.01
N SER A 81 17.17 -2.33 -5.59
CA SER A 81 16.77 -1.12 -6.29
C SER A 81 17.39 -0.97 -7.69
N GLY A 82 18.38 -1.81 -8.07
CA GLY A 82 18.90 -2.01 -9.43
C GLY A 82 19.46 -0.76 -10.15
N GLY A 83 20.76 -0.76 -10.45
CA GLY A 83 21.39 0.20 -11.38
C GLY A 83 21.90 1.49 -10.71
N GLY A 84 22.91 2.10 -11.31
CA GLY A 84 23.77 3.13 -10.71
C GLY A 84 23.05 4.33 -10.08
N LEU A 85 23.69 4.87 -9.04
CA LEU A 85 23.48 6.19 -8.42
C LEU A 85 22.13 6.89 -8.72
N GLY A 86 21.08 6.54 -7.97
CA GLY A 86 20.15 7.55 -7.45
C GLY A 86 18.72 7.59 -7.98
N GLU A 87 18.28 6.69 -8.86
CA GLU A 87 16.93 6.83 -9.46
C GLU A 87 15.78 6.25 -8.63
N ARG A 88 16.08 5.36 -7.68
CA ARG A 88 15.07 4.61 -6.92
C ARG A 88 15.45 4.51 -5.45
N PHE A 89 14.43 4.56 -4.60
CA PHE A 89 14.55 4.44 -3.16
C PHE A 89 13.29 3.80 -2.57
N PHE A 90 13.42 3.24 -1.39
CA PHE A 90 12.32 2.79 -0.56
C PHE A 90 11.91 3.91 0.39
N PHE A 91 10.61 4.00 0.64
CA PHE A 91 10.01 4.90 1.62
C PHE A 91 8.92 4.13 2.39
N PRO A 92 8.67 4.41 3.67
CA PRO A 92 7.54 3.85 4.39
C PRO A 92 6.23 4.08 3.63
N GLY A 93 5.34 3.09 3.65
CA GLY A 93 4.00 3.25 3.08
C GLY A 93 3.26 4.40 3.75
N PHE A 94 2.51 5.17 2.96
CA PHE A 94 1.69 6.24 3.52
C PHE A 94 0.54 5.67 4.37
N VAL A 95 0.28 6.32 5.50
CA VAL A 95 -0.83 5.99 6.40
C VAL A 95 -1.93 7.02 6.19
N ASP A 96 -3.02 6.59 5.55
CA ASP A 96 -4.25 7.40 5.46
C ASP A 96 -5.10 7.16 6.72
N THR A 97 -5.17 8.15 7.60
CA THR A 97 -5.93 8.07 8.85
C THR A 97 -7.42 8.33 8.66
N HIS A 98 -7.85 8.84 7.50
CA HIS A 98 -9.24 9.22 7.29
C HIS A 98 -9.64 9.22 5.81
N ILE A 99 -10.33 8.16 5.39
CA ILE A 99 -10.93 8.04 4.07
C ILE A 99 -12.36 7.51 4.17
N HIS A 100 -13.26 8.07 3.37
CA HIS A 100 -14.61 7.54 3.18
C HIS A 100 -14.66 6.69 1.91
N ALA A 101 -14.23 5.43 1.99
CA ALA A 101 -14.16 4.54 0.83
C ALA A 101 -15.48 4.45 0.02
N PRO A 102 -16.69 4.38 0.62
CA PRO A 102 -17.94 4.35 -0.15
C PRO A 102 -18.21 5.62 -0.98
N GLN A 103 -17.60 6.75 -0.63
CA GLN A 103 -17.78 8.03 -1.32
C GLN A 103 -16.80 8.19 -2.50
N TYR A 104 -15.90 7.23 -2.74
CA TYR A 104 -14.93 7.32 -3.83
C TYR A 104 -15.55 7.61 -5.21
N PRO A 105 -16.73 7.07 -5.60
CA PRO A 105 -17.39 7.43 -6.87
C PRO A 105 -17.74 8.91 -7.02
N ASN A 106 -17.86 9.64 -5.90
CA ASN A 106 -18.12 11.08 -5.88
C ASN A 106 -16.84 11.92 -5.78
N SER A 107 -15.65 11.30 -5.79
CA SER A 107 -14.38 12.04 -5.76
C SER A 107 -14.27 12.96 -6.96
N GLY A 108 -13.99 14.24 -6.73
CA GLY A 108 -13.97 15.25 -7.79
C GLY A 108 -15.33 15.91 -8.09
N LEU A 109 -16.44 15.38 -7.56
CA LEU A 109 -17.76 16.03 -7.62
C LEU A 109 -17.90 17.02 -6.45
N PHE A 110 -17.21 18.15 -6.58
CA PHE A 110 -17.32 19.27 -5.64
C PHE A 110 -17.53 20.59 -6.41
N GLY A 111 -18.11 21.59 -5.75
CA GLY A 111 -18.50 22.85 -6.37
C GLY A 111 -19.07 23.83 -5.35
N SER A 112 -20.22 24.43 -5.64
CA SER A 112 -20.86 25.46 -4.80
C SER A 112 -21.65 24.93 -3.60
N SER A 113 -21.62 23.62 -3.31
CA SER A 113 -22.36 23.04 -2.18
C SER A 113 -21.66 23.23 -0.84
N THR A 114 -22.43 23.49 0.20
CA THR A 114 -21.96 23.39 1.59
C THR A 114 -21.93 21.93 2.03
N LEU A 115 -21.24 21.63 3.14
CA LEU A 115 -21.13 20.27 3.68
C LEU A 115 -22.49 19.56 3.82
N LEU A 116 -23.48 20.21 4.44
CA LEU A 116 -24.79 19.60 4.66
C LEU A 116 -25.55 19.34 3.35
N ASN A 117 -25.40 20.23 2.38
CA ASN A 117 -26.00 20.05 1.05
C ASN A 117 -25.32 18.89 0.30
N TRP A 118 -23.99 18.81 0.37
CA TRP A 118 -23.23 17.71 -0.20
C TRP A 118 -23.59 16.36 0.43
N LEU A 119 -23.73 16.30 1.76
CA LEU A 119 -24.13 15.10 2.48
C LEU A 119 -25.47 14.54 1.98
N ASN A 120 -26.48 15.40 1.89
CA ASN A 120 -27.81 15.00 1.44
C ASN A 120 -27.88 14.68 -0.06
N THR A 121 -27.09 15.36 -0.89
CA THR A 121 -27.16 15.20 -2.35
C THR A 121 -26.35 14.02 -2.85
N TYR A 122 -25.18 13.75 -2.27
CA TYR A 122 -24.21 12.80 -2.84
C TYR A 122 -23.83 11.67 -1.88
N THR A 123 -23.87 11.90 -0.57
CA THR A 123 -23.30 10.96 0.40
C THR A 123 -24.31 9.98 0.99
N PHE A 124 -25.50 10.45 1.37
CA PHE A 124 -26.55 9.62 1.96
C PHE A 124 -27.43 8.81 0.99
N PRO A 125 -27.62 9.16 -0.29
CA PRO A 125 -28.51 8.39 -1.16
C PRO A 125 -28.08 6.92 -1.27
N SER A 126 -28.91 6.00 -0.77
CA SER A 126 -28.59 4.58 -0.61
C SER A 126 -28.68 3.76 -1.91
N ASN A 127 -28.52 4.35 -3.10
CA ASN A 127 -28.65 3.63 -4.36
C ASN A 127 -27.82 4.25 -5.50
N PRO A 128 -27.05 3.47 -6.29
CA PRO A 128 -26.36 3.94 -7.48
C PRO A 128 -27.30 4.20 -8.69
N ARG A 129 -28.60 4.43 -8.45
CA ARG A 129 -29.59 4.64 -9.50
C ARG A 129 -30.86 5.33 -8.98
N SER A 130 -30.75 6.59 -8.59
CA SER A 130 -31.87 7.52 -8.79
C SER A 130 -31.31 8.87 -9.18
N PRO A 131 -31.72 9.45 -10.32
CA PRO A 131 -31.37 10.83 -10.63
C PRO A 131 -31.88 11.72 -9.48
N PRO A 132 -31.17 12.82 -9.17
CA PRO A 132 -31.66 13.77 -8.18
C PRO A 132 -33.10 14.16 -8.55
N SER A 133 -34.01 14.06 -7.58
CA SER A 133 -35.39 14.48 -7.76
C SER A 133 -35.39 15.92 -8.28
N PRO A 134 -36.19 16.26 -9.31
CA PRO A 134 -36.27 17.64 -9.76
C PRO A 134 -36.70 18.52 -8.58
N LYS A 135 -35.96 19.61 -8.36
CA LYS A 135 -36.31 20.60 -7.33
C LYS A 135 -37.75 21.06 -7.56
N PRO A 136 -38.55 21.28 -6.50
CA PRO A 136 -39.87 21.86 -6.65
C PRO A 136 -39.74 23.22 -7.36
N THR A 137 -40.37 23.34 -8.52
CA THR A 137 -40.52 24.64 -9.19
C THR A 137 -41.30 25.58 -8.28
N PRO A 138 -40.90 26.85 -8.15
CA PRO A 138 -41.69 27.82 -7.40
C PRO A 138 -43.08 27.88 -8.05
N SER A 139 -44.12 27.63 -7.26
CA SER A 139 -45.50 27.80 -7.71
C SER A 139 -45.69 29.26 -8.12
N THR A 140 -45.98 29.51 -9.39
CA THR A 140 -46.46 30.81 -9.84
C THR A 140 -47.75 31.13 -9.09
N PRO A 141 -47.83 32.26 -8.35
CA PRO A 141 -49.08 32.65 -7.72
C PRO A 141 -50.10 33.02 -8.80
N ALA A 142 -51.36 32.66 -8.54
CA ALA A 142 -52.53 32.93 -9.38
C ALA A 142 -52.80 34.44 -9.54
#